data_AF-A0A0M4E975-F1
#
_entry.id   AF-A0A0M4E975-F1
#
_cell.length_a   1.000
_cell.length_b   1.000
_cell.length_c   1.000
_cell.angle_alpha   90.00
_cell.angle_beta   90.00
_cell.angle_gamma   90.00
#
_symmetry.space_group_name_H-M   'P 1'
#
loop_
_entity.id
_entity.type
_entity.pdbx_description
1 polymer ?
#
loop_
_entity_poly.entity_id
_entity_poly.type
_entity_poly.pdbx_seq_one_letter_code
_entity_poly.pdbx_strand_id
1 'polypeptide(L)'
;MDKVYFRNAENTNELHITFHYTNKELRVDRDFNFCRRLDENVDEAISRIRSNVEKEFNKRNKKKKNKQCSESPTAVVEIPTEIIVELQRNDSADRITDITFGELLVNKAQGLKLQVIDKTFEIVLNQPWIAALQLPNSMMAGYLVYPFKLDLLFASREHCRGEWYRAVMPPGGVFNERTIWEACGEGLIYQVQPSDIDHHLKLVVTPRNEHGESGPTAEYISKKAVQAGPGQCPFELRHAFTSAPLSDPNAIRVVSYNLLADYYADGEYARKTLFPYCASHAMDIDYRKQLFIKELLGYNADLLCLQEVDVKIFDYDLSPVLEQLPHHFRGIMTPKGSCAEGLALFYRASRFELLNNFDLHLGDNISSLPIFASLWNKIKHNEQLAKRICERSTTLQLSLLKLTNSERYVLVANTHLYFHPDADHIRLLQIGFSLIFVEHIYKQAIKEHNIENPHNIGLLFCGDFNSVPECGIYKLMTEQLVDSSFIDWSSNVEEAVKNVDLTQPFNMTSACGTPEFTNYTTLFAACLDYIFYQNDCFEVVQSVPLPTTEQLRAHEAIPSIVCPSDHVALVADLAFKNIR
;
A
#
# COMPACT_ATOMS: atom_id res chain seq x y z
N MET A 1 -37.44 -1.72 9.60
CA MET A 1 -38.07 -1.07 8.44
C MET A 1 -37.12 -1.20 7.26
N ASP A 2 -37.64 -1.33 6.05
CA ASP A 2 -36.79 -1.33 4.85
C ASP A 2 -36.15 0.06 4.70
N LYS A 3 -34.89 0.12 4.26
CA LYS A 3 -34.12 1.37 4.14
C LYS A 3 -33.80 1.68 2.69
N VAL A 4 -33.80 2.97 2.36
CA VAL A 4 -33.18 3.51 1.14
C VAL A 4 -32.00 4.37 1.53
N TYR A 5 -30.87 4.10 0.89
CA TYR A 5 -29.59 4.72 1.19
C TYR A 5 -29.35 5.84 0.18
N PHE A 6 -29.26 7.07 0.70
CA PHE A 6 -28.88 8.25 -0.05
C PHE A 6 -27.42 8.54 0.29
N ARG A 7 -26.55 8.58 -0.71
CA ARG A 7 -25.12 8.78 -0.52
C ARG A 7 -24.63 9.88 -1.45
N ASN A 8 -24.09 10.93 -0.87
CA ASN A 8 -23.42 12.01 -1.58
C ASN A 8 -22.02 12.16 -0.98
N ALA A 9 -21.00 11.72 -1.73
CA ALA A 9 -19.62 11.88 -1.33
C ALA A 9 -19.24 13.37 -1.37
N GLU A 10 -18.43 13.80 -0.42
CA GLU A 10 -17.97 15.19 -0.35
C GLU A 10 -17.37 15.64 -1.70
N ASN A 11 -17.66 16.89 -2.09
CA ASN A 11 -17.20 17.50 -3.33
C ASN A 11 -17.75 16.89 -4.64
N THR A 12 -18.85 16.12 -4.58
CA THR A 12 -19.55 15.64 -5.78
C THR A 12 -20.95 16.25 -5.88
N ASN A 13 -21.39 16.55 -7.11
CA ASN A 13 -22.79 16.89 -7.38
C ASN A 13 -23.64 15.62 -7.59
N GLU A 14 -23.11 14.43 -7.26
CA GLU A 14 -23.76 13.14 -7.49
C GLU A 14 -24.42 12.62 -6.21
N LEU A 15 -25.67 12.17 -6.35
CA LEU A 15 -26.44 11.51 -5.31
C LEU A 15 -26.71 10.07 -5.75
N HIS A 16 -26.11 9.12 -5.03
CA HIS A 16 -26.38 7.70 -5.20
C HIS A 16 -27.56 7.28 -4.33
N ILE A 17 -28.56 6.65 -4.95
CA ILE A 17 -29.76 6.16 -4.28
C ILE A 17 -29.83 4.64 -4.47
N THR A 18 -29.81 3.90 -3.35
CA THR A 18 -29.88 2.43 -3.37
C THR A 18 -30.96 1.92 -2.43
N PHE A 19 -31.76 0.97 -2.88
CA PHE A 19 -32.65 0.19 -2.01
C PHE A 19 -32.83 -1.23 -2.53
N HIS A 20 -33.01 -2.16 -1.60
CA HIS A 20 -33.32 -3.55 -1.90
C HIS A 20 -34.84 -3.76 -1.88
N TYR A 21 -35.42 -4.23 -2.98
CA TYR A 21 -36.86 -4.47 -3.07
C TYR A 21 -37.16 -5.96 -3.26
N THR A 22 -37.97 -6.48 -2.35
CA THR A 22 -38.44 -7.87 -2.34
C THR A 22 -39.96 -7.92 -2.31
N ASN A 23 -40.55 -8.64 -3.26
CA ASN A 23 -41.97 -8.97 -3.28
C ASN A 23 -42.15 -10.37 -3.92
N LYS A 24 -42.60 -11.34 -3.11
CA LYS A 24 -42.72 -12.75 -3.51
C LYS A 24 -43.78 -12.96 -4.59
N GLU A 25 -44.89 -12.23 -4.51
CA GLU A 25 -46.02 -12.35 -5.46
C GLU A 25 -45.62 -11.83 -6.85
N LEU A 26 -44.91 -10.70 -6.87
CA LEU A 26 -44.35 -10.11 -8.09
C LEU A 26 -43.05 -10.78 -8.54
N ARG A 27 -42.54 -11.75 -7.76
CA ARG A 27 -41.25 -12.43 -7.96
C ARG A 27 -40.13 -11.43 -8.21
N VAL A 28 -40.06 -10.36 -7.43
CA VAL A 28 -38.97 -9.40 -7.47
C VAL A 28 -38.15 -9.54 -6.20
N ASP A 29 -36.86 -9.66 -6.41
CA ASP A 29 -35.83 -9.68 -5.37
C ASP A 29 -34.60 -9.11 -6.06
N ARG A 30 -34.35 -7.81 -5.85
CA ARG A 30 -33.19 -7.11 -6.42
C ARG A 30 -32.86 -5.82 -5.69
N ASP A 31 -31.61 -5.40 -5.88
CA ASP A 31 -31.18 -4.04 -5.61
C ASP A 31 -31.47 -3.11 -6.80
N PHE A 32 -32.03 -1.95 -6.48
CA PHE A 32 -32.14 -0.80 -7.37
C PHE A 32 -31.07 0.21 -7.01
N ASN A 33 -30.31 0.66 -8.02
CA ASN A 33 -29.21 1.61 -7.88
C ASN A 33 -29.39 2.74 -8.88
N PHE A 34 -29.33 3.98 -8.40
CA PHE A 34 -29.45 5.17 -9.23
C PHE A 34 -28.34 6.16 -8.89
N CYS A 35 -27.86 6.88 -9.90
CA CYS A 35 -27.06 8.09 -9.73
C CYS A 35 -27.89 9.27 -10.28
N ARG A 36 -28.08 10.28 -9.44
CA ARG A 36 -28.82 11.52 -9.70
C ARG A 36 -27.94 12.70 -9.38
N ARG A 37 -28.34 13.91 -9.81
CA ARG A 37 -27.60 15.11 -9.45
C ARG A 37 -28.26 15.84 -8.28
N LEU A 38 -27.47 16.53 -7.45
CA LEU A 38 -28.05 17.31 -6.35
C LEU A 38 -28.87 18.50 -6.86
N ASP A 39 -28.51 19.08 -8.00
CA ASP A 39 -29.24 20.16 -8.67
C ASP A 39 -30.44 19.66 -9.50
N GLU A 40 -30.70 18.35 -9.52
CA GLU A 40 -31.89 17.79 -10.16
C GLU A 40 -33.12 18.00 -9.27
N ASN A 41 -34.23 18.43 -9.88
CA ASN A 41 -35.52 18.51 -9.20
C ASN A 41 -35.96 17.11 -8.73
N VAL A 42 -36.47 17.04 -7.49
CA VAL A 42 -36.84 15.78 -6.83
C VAL A 42 -37.92 15.03 -7.61
N ASP A 43 -38.96 15.71 -8.09
CA ASP A 43 -40.07 15.13 -8.84
C ASP A 43 -39.63 14.55 -10.19
N GLU A 44 -38.74 15.24 -10.90
CA GLU A 44 -38.13 14.72 -12.13
C GLU A 44 -37.34 13.43 -11.87
N ALA A 45 -36.50 13.45 -10.82
CA ALA A 45 -35.68 12.31 -10.46
C ALA A 45 -36.52 11.11 -10.02
N ILE A 46 -37.56 11.34 -9.22
CA ILE A 46 -38.51 10.33 -8.76
C ILE A 46 -39.30 9.75 -9.94
N SER A 47 -39.71 10.57 -10.92
CA SER A 47 -40.35 10.11 -12.15
C SER A 47 -39.42 9.18 -12.96
N ARG A 48 -38.13 9.51 -13.06
CA ARG A 48 -37.13 8.64 -13.71
C ARG A 48 -36.90 7.34 -12.94
N ILE A 49 -36.86 7.39 -11.61
CA ILE A 49 -36.77 6.19 -10.76
C ILE A 49 -38.00 5.31 -11.00
N ARG A 50 -39.20 5.88 -10.97
CA ARG A 50 -40.47 5.19 -11.28
C ARG A 50 -40.42 4.48 -12.63
N SER A 51 -40.03 5.18 -13.68
CA SER A 51 -39.92 4.60 -15.02
C SER A 51 -38.93 3.44 -15.09
N ASN A 52 -37.82 3.51 -14.36
CA ASN A 52 -36.85 2.41 -14.30
C ASN A 52 -37.38 1.20 -13.53
N VAL A 53 -38.06 1.45 -12.41
CA VAL A 53 -38.75 0.42 -11.64
C VAL A 53 -39.79 -0.27 -12.54
N GLU A 54 -40.68 0.49 -13.18
CA GLU A 54 -41.68 0.01 -14.15
C GLU A 54 -41.08 -0.85 -15.27
N LYS A 55 -39.97 -0.41 -15.88
CA LYS A 55 -39.29 -1.18 -16.94
C LYS A 55 -38.86 -2.56 -16.45
N GLU A 56 -38.35 -2.68 -15.23
CA GLU A 56 -37.91 -3.96 -14.68
C GLU A 56 -39.09 -4.90 -14.37
N PHE A 57 -40.21 -4.37 -13.88
CA PHE A 57 -41.45 -5.13 -13.74
C PHE A 57 -42.00 -5.58 -15.10
N ASN A 58 -42.01 -4.70 -16.11
CA ASN A 58 -42.52 -4.99 -17.45
C ASN A 58 -41.67 -5.99 -18.25
N LYS A 59 -40.33 -5.99 -18.08
CA LYS A 59 -39.44 -7.01 -18.70
C LYS A 59 -39.77 -8.42 -18.22
N ARG A 60 -40.08 -8.60 -16.93
CA ARG A 60 -40.42 -9.92 -16.37
C ARG A 60 -41.78 -10.43 -16.87
N ASN A 61 -42.74 -9.54 -17.14
CA ASN A 61 -44.01 -9.89 -17.80
C ASN A 61 -43.83 -10.46 -19.22
N LYS A 62 -42.96 -9.87 -20.03
CA LYS A 62 -42.69 -10.38 -21.40
C LYS A 62 -42.03 -11.77 -21.38
N LYS A 63 -41.12 -12.04 -20.43
CA LYS A 63 -40.56 -13.39 -20.22
C LYS A 63 -41.62 -14.41 -19.81
N LYS A 64 -42.67 -14.01 -19.09
CA LYS A 64 -43.79 -14.88 -18.67
C LYS A 64 -44.70 -15.25 -19.86
N LYS A 65 -45.02 -14.30 -20.75
CA LYS A 65 -45.80 -14.57 -21.97
C LYS A 65 -45.12 -15.55 -22.94
N ASN A 66 -43.79 -15.51 -23.07
CA ASN A 66 -43.05 -16.47 -23.92
C ASN A 66 -42.90 -17.87 -23.31
N LYS A 67 -43.07 -18.04 -21.99
CA LYS A 67 -43.01 -19.36 -21.32
C LYS A 67 -44.38 -20.03 -21.16
N GLN A 68 -45.47 -19.28 -21.33
CA GLN A 68 -46.87 -19.74 -21.25
C GLN A 68 -47.40 -20.42 -22.54
N CYS A 69 -46.53 -21.09 -23.32
CA CYS A 69 -46.98 -22.01 -24.37
C CYS A 69 -47.03 -23.48 -23.90
N SER A 70 -46.77 -23.78 -22.63
CA SER A 70 -47.01 -25.11 -22.06
C SER A 70 -47.45 -25.00 -20.60
N GLU A 71 -48.63 -25.58 -20.33
CA GLU A 71 -49.23 -25.93 -19.05
C GLU A 71 -50.11 -24.89 -18.29
N SER A 72 -51.10 -25.50 -17.63
CA SER A 72 -52.39 -25.09 -17.05
C SER A 72 -52.45 -23.89 -16.07
N PRO A 73 -53.65 -23.33 -15.78
CA PRO A 73 -53.81 -21.99 -15.23
C PRO A 73 -53.51 -21.96 -13.73
N THR A 74 -52.41 -21.32 -13.36
CA THR A 74 -52.19 -20.83 -11.99
C THR A 74 -52.54 -19.35 -11.92
N ALA A 75 -53.10 -18.94 -10.77
CA ALA A 75 -53.66 -17.61 -10.49
C ALA A 75 -52.85 -16.46 -11.11
N VAL A 76 -53.56 -15.60 -11.84
CA VAL A 76 -53.01 -14.38 -12.43
C VAL A 76 -52.78 -13.40 -11.29
N VAL A 77 -51.51 -13.25 -10.86
CA VAL A 77 -51.12 -12.12 -10.00
C VAL A 77 -51.25 -10.86 -10.85
N GLU A 78 -52.26 -10.04 -10.57
CA GLU A 78 -52.43 -8.70 -11.15
C GLU A 78 -51.33 -7.79 -10.58
N ILE A 79 -50.55 -7.21 -11.48
CA ILE A 79 -49.62 -6.13 -11.12
C ILE A 79 -50.47 -4.88 -10.90
N PRO A 80 -50.19 -4.06 -9.87
CA PRO A 80 -50.87 -2.79 -9.67
C PRO A 80 -50.89 -1.99 -10.97
N THR A 81 -52.06 -1.45 -11.34
CA THR A 81 -52.28 -0.69 -12.58
C THR A 81 -51.41 0.57 -12.66
N GLU A 82 -50.86 1.01 -11.53
CA GLU A 82 -49.95 2.15 -11.40
C GLU A 82 -48.82 1.81 -10.40
N ILE A 83 -47.56 1.99 -10.81
CA ILE A 83 -46.40 1.81 -9.94
C ILE A 83 -46.15 3.13 -9.21
N ILE A 84 -46.47 3.16 -7.91
CA ILE A 84 -46.24 4.33 -7.07
C ILE A 84 -44.77 4.38 -6.66
N VAL A 85 -44.08 5.47 -6.98
CA VAL A 85 -42.78 5.82 -6.41
C VAL A 85 -42.85 7.29 -6.00
N GLU A 86 -42.78 7.56 -4.70
CA GLU A 86 -43.02 8.90 -4.14
C GLU A 86 -42.15 9.18 -2.92
N LEU A 87 -41.77 10.44 -2.74
CA LEU A 87 -41.07 10.93 -1.57
C LEU A 87 -42.06 11.65 -0.65
N GLN A 88 -42.12 11.26 0.63
CA GLN A 88 -43.08 11.77 1.61
C GLN A 88 -42.35 12.20 2.89
N ARG A 89 -42.92 13.14 3.65
CA ARG A 89 -42.48 13.46 5.02
C ARG A 89 -43.41 12.78 6.04
N ASN A 90 -42.88 12.41 7.20
CA ASN A 90 -43.64 11.73 8.26
C ASN A 90 -44.95 12.43 8.67
N ASP A 91 -45.00 13.76 8.50
CA ASP A 91 -46.05 14.61 9.08
C ASP A 91 -47.07 15.11 8.03
N SER A 92 -46.87 14.81 6.74
CA SER A 92 -47.88 15.06 5.70
C SER A 92 -47.74 14.12 4.50
N ALA A 93 -48.87 13.76 3.90
CA ALA A 93 -48.91 13.05 2.62
C ALA A 93 -48.58 13.98 1.43
N ASP A 94 -48.10 15.20 1.69
CA ASP A 94 -47.81 16.17 0.65
C ASP A 94 -46.59 15.70 -0.16
N ARG A 95 -46.77 15.72 -1.48
CA ARG A 95 -45.70 15.42 -2.42
C ARG A 95 -44.65 16.52 -2.34
N ILE A 96 -43.39 16.10 -2.27
CA ILE A 96 -42.25 17.01 -2.37
C ILE A 96 -42.07 17.35 -3.86
N THR A 97 -42.40 18.58 -4.25
CA THR A 97 -42.24 19.10 -5.62
C THR A 97 -41.45 20.41 -5.61
N ASP A 98 -40.89 20.77 -6.77
CA ASP A 98 -40.28 22.09 -7.02
C ASP A 98 -39.10 22.45 -6.10
N ILE A 99 -38.39 21.42 -5.61
CA ILE A 99 -37.14 21.57 -4.88
C ILE A 99 -36.09 20.60 -5.42
N THR A 100 -34.82 20.97 -5.31
CA THR A 100 -33.69 20.13 -5.68
C THR A 100 -33.30 19.17 -4.55
N PHE A 101 -32.58 18.10 -4.86
CA PHE A 101 -32.02 17.22 -3.83
C PHE A 101 -31.04 17.95 -2.91
N GLY A 102 -30.26 18.91 -3.43
CA GLY A 102 -29.35 19.73 -2.63
C GLY A 102 -30.10 20.49 -1.54
N GLU A 103 -31.16 21.20 -1.90
CA GLU A 103 -32.01 21.94 -0.95
C GLU A 103 -32.74 21.02 0.04
N LEU A 104 -33.19 19.86 -0.45
CA LEU A 104 -33.88 18.86 0.37
C LEU A 104 -32.96 18.28 1.45
N LEU A 105 -31.70 17.99 1.13
CA LEU A 105 -30.76 17.31 2.03
C LEU A 105 -30.09 18.27 3.02
N VAL A 106 -29.92 19.56 2.68
CA VAL A 106 -29.40 20.60 3.59
C VAL A 106 -30.28 20.76 4.84
N ASN A 107 -31.59 20.60 4.71
CA ASN A 107 -32.56 20.79 5.80
C ASN A 107 -32.73 19.57 6.73
N LYS A 108 -31.77 18.62 6.70
CA LYS A 108 -31.80 17.28 7.31
C LYS A 108 -32.91 16.40 6.73
N ALA A 109 -32.54 15.22 6.24
CA ALA A 109 -33.45 14.20 5.70
C ALA A 109 -34.40 13.56 6.75
N GLN A 110 -34.53 14.16 7.93
CA GLN A 110 -35.20 13.56 9.07
C GLN A 110 -36.71 13.44 8.80
N GLY A 111 -37.21 12.21 8.86
CA GLY A 111 -38.60 11.90 8.58
C GLY A 111 -38.98 11.83 7.10
N LEU A 112 -38.01 11.87 6.18
CA LEU A 112 -38.27 11.53 4.78
C LEU A 112 -38.42 10.02 4.60
N LYS A 113 -39.38 9.64 3.76
CA LYS A 113 -39.65 8.26 3.37
C LYS A 113 -39.79 8.16 1.86
N LEU A 114 -39.33 7.05 1.29
CA LEU A 114 -39.57 6.70 -0.10
C LEU A 114 -40.61 5.59 -0.14
N GLN A 115 -41.78 5.85 -0.71
CA GLN A 115 -42.75 4.81 -1.02
C GLN A 115 -42.42 4.20 -2.37
N VAL A 116 -42.37 2.87 -2.45
CA VAL A 116 -42.24 2.09 -3.69
C VAL A 116 -43.29 0.99 -3.65
N ILE A 117 -44.35 1.14 -4.46
CA ILE A 117 -45.49 0.22 -4.56
C ILE A 117 -46.12 -0.01 -3.17
N ASP A 118 -45.89 -1.18 -2.57
CA ASP A 118 -46.45 -1.64 -1.29
C ASP A 118 -45.50 -1.42 -0.11
N LYS A 119 -44.27 -0.92 -0.37
CA LYS A 119 -43.24 -0.76 0.64
C LYS A 119 -42.91 0.70 0.89
N THR A 120 -42.72 1.04 2.15
CA THR A 120 -42.23 2.36 2.58
C THR A 120 -40.83 2.19 3.17
N PHE A 121 -39.88 2.91 2.58
CA PHE A 121 -38.47 2.89 2.94
C PHE A 121 -38.12 4.12 3.77
N GLU A 122 -37.43 3.92 4.88
CA GLU A 122 -36.79 5.00 5.63
C GLU A 122 -35.57 5.51 4.86
N ILE A 123 -35.45 6.82 4.69
CA ILE A 123 -34.27 7.41 4.04
C ILE A 123 -33.14 7.54 5.06
N VAL A 124 -31.99 6.95 4.74
CA VAL A 124 -30.76 7.14 5.50
C VAL A 124 -29.74 7.84 4.62
N LEU A 125 -29.24 8.98 5.11
CA LEU A 125 -28.26 9.81 4.41
C LEU A 125 -26.85 9.48 4.89
N ASN A 126 -25.92 9.26 3.96
CA ASN A 126 -24.49 9.11 4.21
C ASN A 126 -24.15 8.11 5.32
N GLN A 127 -24.94 7.05 5.43
CA GLN A 127 -24.64 5.95 6.35
C GLN A 127 -23.33 5.27 5.91
N PRO A 128 -22.51 4.78 6.86
CA PRO A 128 -21.37 3.91 6.56
C PRO A 128 -21.67 2.90 5.45
N TRP A 129 -20.79 2.80 4.46
CA TRP A 129 -21.06 2.00 3.27
C TRP A 129 -19.78 1.39 2.68
N ILE A 130 -19.90 0.20 2.11
CA ILE A 130 -18.82 -0.48 1.38
C ILE A 130 -19.09 -0.34 -0.11
N ALA A 131 -18.28 0.46 -0.80
CA ALA A 131 -18.37 0.64 -2.25
C ALA A 131 -17.75 -0.53 -3.02
N ALA A 132 -16.69 -1.14 -2.48
CA ALA A 132 -16.07 -2.34 -3.02
C ALA A 132 -15.42 -3.18 -1.92
N LEU A 133 -15.51 -4.50 -2.07
CA LEU A 133 -14.86 -5.49 -1.21
C LEU A 133 -14.31 -6.61 -2.10
N GLN A 134 -13.02 -6.91 -2.01
CA GLN A 134 -12.40 -8.04 -2.72
C GLN A 134 -11.28 -8.68 -1.89
N LEU A 135 -11.22 -10.01 -1.93
CA LEU A 135 -10.14 -10.82 -1.35
C LEU A 135 -9.10 -11.20 -2.42
N PRO A 136 -7.82 -11.40 -2.03
CA PRO A 136 -6.76 -11.80 -2.96
C PRO A 136 -7.05 -13.17 -3.59
N ASN A 137 -6.41 -13.44 -4.73
CA ASN A 137 -6.59 -14.71 -5.43
C ASN A 137 -5.69 -15.81 -4.87
N SER A 138 -4.57 -15.45 -4.24
CA SER A 138 -3.70 -16.37 -3.52
C SER A 138 -3.87 -16.17 -2.01
N MET A 139 -4.05 -17.28 -1.28
CA MET A 139 -4.08 -17.29 0.17
C MET A 139 -3.41 -18.57 0.65
N MET A 140 -2.42 -18.44 1.51
CA MET A 140 -1.62 -19.57 1.99
C MET A 140 -1.75 -19.75 3.49
N ALA A 141 -1.85 -21.00 3.93
CA ALA A 141 -1.77 -21.33 5.35
C ALA A 141 -0.45 -20.83 5.95
N GLY A 142 -0.53 -20.21 7.14
CA GLY A 142 0.62 -19.59 7.80
C GLY A 142 0.92 -18.15 7.37
N TYR A 143 0.05 -17.53 6.56
CA TYR A 143 0.16 -16.14 6.11
C TYR A 143 -1.12 -15.34 6.43
N LEU A 144 -1.00 -14.01 6.40
CA LEU A 144 -2.13 -13.12 6.58
C LEU A 144 -2.96 -13.02 5.29
N VAL A 145 -4.28 -12.97 5.46
CA VAL A 145 -5.23 -12.58 4.43
C VAL A 145 -6.04 -11.38 4.90
N TYR A 146 -6.31 -10.47 3.98
CA TYR A 146 -7.05 -9.23 4.21
C TYR A 146 -7.71 -8.82 2.88
N PRO A 147 -8.73 -7.95 2.91
CA PRO A 147 -9.31 -7.45 1.67
C PRO A 147 -8.36 -6.45 1.02
N PHE A 148 -7.66 -6.87 -0.04
CA PHE A 148 -6.79 -5.99 -0.82
C PHE A 148 -7.59 -4.84 -1.47
N LYS A 149 -8.92 -4.98 -1.62
CA LYS A 149 -9.79 -3.88 -1.96
C LYS A 149 -10.91 -3.75 -0.93
N LEU A 150 -10.93 -2.62 -0.21
CA LEU A 150 -11.97 -2.24 0.73
C LEU A 150 -12.18 -0.74 0.63
N ASP A 151 -13.11 -0.35 -0.25
CA ASP A 151 -13.45 1.04 -0.51
C ASP A 151 -14.63 1.42 0.40
N LEU A 152 -14.38 2.32 1.34
CA LEU A 152 -15.35 2.74 2.35
C LEU A 152 -15.86 4.15 2.04
N LEU A 153 -17.15 4.37 2.23
CA LEU A 153 -17.78 5.69 2.22
C LEU A 153 -18.40 5.94 3.59
N PHE A 154 -18.15 7.12 4.17
CA PHE A 154 -18.68 7.52 5.47
C PHE A 154 -18.38 6.52 6.60
N ALA A 155 -17.28 5.78 6.48
CA ALA A 155 -16.87 4.73 7.39
C ALA A 155 -15.34 4.74 7.50
N SER A 156 -14.80 4.32 8.64
CA SER A 156 -13.35 4.18 8.83
C SER A 156 -12.98 2.72 9.10
N ARG A 157 -11.83 2.29 8.58
CA ARG A 157 -11.39 0.88 8.68
C ARG A 157 -11.30 0.41 10.13
N GLU A 158 -10.79 1.25 11.03
CA GLU A 158 -10.60 0.95 12.45
C GLU A 158 -11.91 0.69 13.22
N HIS A 159 -13.05 1.18 12.73
CA HIS A 159 -14.35 0.95 13.34
C HIS A 159 -15.13 -0.18 12.66
N CYS A 160 -14.74 -0.57 11.45
CA CYS A 160 -15.39 -1.67 10.74
C CYS A 160 -15.21 -3.00 11.49
N ARG A 161 -16.22 -3.87 11.43
CA ARG A 161 -16.15 -5.23 11.97
C ARG A 161 -16.06 -6.23 10.82
N GLY A 162 -15.10 -7.15 10.88
CA GLY A 162 -14.98 -8.28 9.96
C GLY A 162 -15.28 -9.61 10.64
N GLU A 163 -15.92 -10.52 9.94
CA GLU A 163 -16.16 -11.91 10.35
C GLU A 163 -15.73 -12.84 9.21
N TRP A 164 -14.90 -13.83 9.53
CA TRP A 164 -14.36 -14.79 8.59
C TRP A 164 -15.03 -16.14 8.75
N TYR A 165 -15.36 -16.73 7.60
CA TYR A 165 -15.93 -18.05 7.51
C TYR A 165 -15.17 -18.88 6.47
N ARG A 166 -15.25 -20.20 6.58
CA ARG A 166 -14.67 -21.14 5.63
C ARG A 166 -15.67 -22.20 5.19
N ALA A 167 -15.51 -22.69 3.96
CA ALA A 167 -16.26 -23.82 3.44
C ALA A 167 -15.48 -24.51 2.30
N VAL A 168 -15.58 -25.83 2.21
CA VAL A 168 -15.07 -26.58 1.05
C VAL A 168 -16.04 -26.40 -0.13
N MET A 169 -15.49 -26.28 -1.33
CA MET A 169 -16.30 -26.19 -2.55
C MET A 169 -17.21 -27.43 -2.68
N PRO A 170 -18.53 -27.27 -2.81
CA PRO A 170 -19.42 -28.41 -3.03
C PRO A 170 -19.12 -29.12 -4.36
N PRO A 171 -19.44 -30.42 -4.52
CA PRO A 171 -19.21 -31.16 -5.76
C PRO A 171 -19.85 -30.53 -7.01
N GLY A 172 -20.91 -29.73 -6.84
CA GLY A 172 -21.56 -28.98 -7.92
C GLY A 172 -20.81 -27.71 -8.37
N GLY A 173 -19.67 -27.37 -7.75
CA GLY A 173 -18.83 -26.24 -8.11
C GLY A 173 -19.42 -24.85 -7.81
N VAL A 174 -20.49 -24.79 -7.02
CA VAL A 174 -21.22 -23.54 -6.72
C VAL A 174 -21.64 -23.50 -5.26
N PHE A 175 -21.26 -22.44 -4.56
CA PHE A 175 -21.81 -22.11 -3.24
C PHE A 175 -23.25 -21.64 -3.38
N ASN A 176 -24.12 -22.10 -2.48
CA ASN A 176 -25.55 -21.76 -2.49
C ASN A 176 -26.07 -21.60 -1.06
N GLU A 177 -27.37 -21.32 -0.91
CA GLU A 177 -28.03 -21.12 0.39
C GLU A 177 -27.92 -22.31 1.36
N ARG A 178 -27.60 -23.51 0.86
CA ARG A 178 -27.41 -24.72 1.68
C ARG A 178 -25.94 -24.94 2.07
N THR A 179 -25.02 -24.12 1.58
CA THR A 179 -23.61 -24.19 1.97
C THR A 179 -23.49 -23.86 3.46
N ILE A 180 -22.91 -24.80 4.21
CA ILE A 180 -22.59 -24.60 5.62
C ILE A 180 -21.25 -23.87 5.69
N TRP A 181 -21.29 -22.66 6.24
CA TRP A 181 -20.11 -21.82 6.49
C TRP A 181 -19.71 -21.95 7.96
N GLU A 182 -18.48 -22.38 8.22
CA GLU A 182 -17.92 -22.45 9.57
C GLU A 182 -17.21 -21.15 9.90
N ALA A 183 -17.51 -20.52 11.03
CA ALA A 183 -16.79 -19.33 11.48
C ALA A 183 -15.34 -19.72 11.86
N CYS A 184 -14.36 -18.97 11.36
CA CYS A 184 -12.94 -19.26 11.59
C CYS A 184 -12.12 -18.07 12.13
N GLY A 185 -12.64 -16.83 12.05
CA GLY A 185 -11.92 -15.67 12.56
C GLY A 185 -12.74 -14.40 12.58
N GLU A 186 -12.17 -13.35 13.16
CA GLU A 186 -12.75 -12.00 13.26
C GLU A 186 -11.71 -10.94 12.89
N GLY A 187 -12.17 -9.73 12.60
CA GLY A 187 -11.33 -8.61 12.18
C GLY A 187 -11.19 -8.51 10.65
N LEU A 188 -10.56 -7.43 10.18
CA LEU A 188 -10.32 -7.22 8.74
C LEU A 188 -9.09 -7.98 8.21
N ILE A 189 -8.23 -8.45 9.11
CA ILE A 189 -7.05 -9.25 8.80
C ILE A 189 -7.19 -10.58 9.53
N TYR A 190 -6.95 -11.68 8.82
CA TYR A 190 -7.04 -13.03 9.35
C TYR A 190 -5.73 -13.79 9.10
N GLN A 191 -5.24 -14.48 10.13
CA GLN A 191 -4.10 -15.39 10.02
C GLN A 191 -4.61 -16.75 9.54
N VAL A 192 -4.34 -17.08 8.29
CA VAL A 192 -4.83 -18.33 7.68
C VAL A 192 -4.19 -19.53 8.37
N GLN A 193 -5.02 -20.49 8.76
CA GLN A 193 -4.61 -21.67 9.51
C GLN A 193 -4.35 -22.88 8.59
N PRO A 194 -3.52 -23.85 9.00
CA PRO A 194 -3.36 -25.11 8.25
C PRO A 194 -4.67 -25.86 8.01
N SER A 195 -5.64 -25.76 8.93
CA SER A 195 -6.98 -26.36 8.76
C SER A 195 -7.82 -25.70 7.67
N ASP A 196 -7.43 -24.53 7.18
CA ASP A 196 -8.15 -23.80 6.14
C ASP A 196 -7.79 -24.31 4.73
N ILE A 197 -6.73 -25.11 4.57
CA ILE A 197 -6.33 -25.68 3.28
C ILE A 197 -7.53 -26.37 2.60
N ASP A 198 -7.66 -26.18 1.29
CA ASP A 198 -8.77 -26.63 0.44
C ASP A 198 -10.13 -25.95 0.72
N HIS A 199 -10.23 -25.08 1.72
CA HIS A 199 -11.41 -24.27 1.97
C HIS A 199 -11.34 -22.94 1.21
N HIS A 200 -12.50 -22.45 0.79
CA HIS A 200 -12.67 -21.05 0.38
C HIS A 200 -12.99 -20.22 1.61
N LEU A 201 -12.49 -18.99 1.64
CA LEU A 201 -12.76 -18.05 2.71
C LEU A 201 -13.88 -17.10 2.30
N LYS A 202 -14.75 -16.77 3.24
CA LYS A 202 -15.76 -15.72 3.11
C LYS A 202 -15.53 -14.67 4.18
N LEU A 203 -15.34 -13.43 3.76
CA LEU A 203 -15.27 -12.27 4.64
C LEU A 203 -16.60 -11.54 4.59
N VAL A 204 -17.22 -11.35 5.75
CA VAL A 204 -18.39 -10.48 5.95
C VAL A 204 -17.92 -9.23 6.69
N VAL A 205 -18.17 -8.05 6.14
CA VAL A 205 -17.75 -6.76 6.72
C VAL A 205 -18.98 -5.92 7.04
N THR A 206 -19.06 -5.45 8.29
CA THR A 206 -19.99 -4.41 8.72
C THR A 206 -19.26 -3.06 8.75
N PRO A 207 -19.56 -2.11 7.85
CA PRO A 207 -18.93 -0.80 7.87
C PRO A 207 -19.43 0.03 9.05
N ARG A 208 -18.54 0.76 9.73
CA ARG A 208 -18.89 1.68 10.83
C ARG A 208 -18.07 2.95 10.78
N ASN A 209 -18.59 4.01 11.38
CA ASN A 209 -17.87 5.27 11.58
C ASN A 209 -17.53 5.50 13.06
N GLU A 210 -16.82 6.61 13.31
CA GLU A 210 -16.39 7.04 14.65
C GLU A 210 -17.56 7.39 15.59
N HIS A 211 -18.73 7.69 15.04
CA HIS A 211 -19.96 7.95 15.79
C HIS A 211 -20.68 6.66 16.21
N GLY A 212 -20.14 5.49 15.88
CA GLY A 212 -20.70 4.19 16.21
C GLY A 212 -21.86 3.75 15.33
N GLU A 213 -22.17 4.50 14.27
CA GLU A 213 -23.18 4.13 13.28
C GLU A 213 -22.69 2.94 12.45
N SER A 214 -23.62 2.06 12.07
CA SER A 214 -23.34 0.88 11.27
C SER A 214 -24.13 0.91 9.97
N GLY A 215 -23.46 0.56 8.88
CA GLY A 215 -24.08 0.35 7.58
C GLY A 215 -24.51 -1.09 7.33
N PRO A 216 -25.06 -1.36 6.13
CA PRO A 216 -25.34 -2.73 5.71
C PRO A 216 -24.05 -3.51 5.48
N THR A 217 -24.11 -4.80 5.78
CA THR A 217 -22.98 -5.71 5.60
C THR A 217 -22.71 -5.99 4.12
N ALA A 218 -21.44 -6.09 3.74
CA ALA A 218 -21.03 -6.65 2.46
C ALA A 218 -20.27 -7.96 2.70
N GLU A 219 -20.39 -8.92 1.79
CA GLU A 219 -19.63 -10.17 1.85
C GLU A 219 -18.85 -10.42 0.56
N TYR A 220 -17.73 -11.13 0.69
CA TYR A 220 -16.94 -11.60 -0.44
C TYR A 220 -16.44 -13.02 -0.17
N ILE A 221 -16.69 -13.91 -1.12
CA ILE A 221 -16.16 -15.28 -1.12
C ILE A 221 -14.92 -15.32 -2.01
N SER A 222 -13.83 -15.89 -1.51
CA SER A 222 -12.60 -16.04 -2.26
C SER A 222 -12.83 -16.82 -3.55
N LYS A 223 -12.07 -16.50 -4.59
CA LYS A 223 -12.18 -17.19 -5.89
C LYS A 223 -11.45 -18.53 -5.91
N LYS A 224 -10.39 -18.66 -5.12
CA LYS A 224 -9.60 -19.88 -4.97
C LYS A 224 -9.68 -20.37 -3.53
N ALA A 225 -9.47 -21.66 -3.36
CA ALA A 225 -9.25 -22.26 -2.05
C ALA A 225 -7.89 -21.84 -1.49
N VAL A 226 -7.77 -21.87 -0.16
CA VAL A 226 -6.51 -21.73 0.55
C VAL A 226 -5.57 -22.86 0.17
N GLN A 227 -4.30 -22.51 -0.02
CA GLN A 227 -3.23 -23.41 -0.40
C GLN A 227 -2.28 -23.65 0.77
N ALA A 228 -1.47 -24.70 0.69
CA ALA A 228 -0.31 -24.83 1.56
C ALA A 228 0.69 -23.70 1.30
N GLY A 229 1.35 -23.20 2.34
CA GLY A 229 2.49 -22.29 2.19
C GLY A 229 3.73 -23.01 1.63
N PRO A 230 4.81 -22.27 1.30
CA PRO A 230 6.04 -22.82 0.71
C PRO A 230 6.88 -23.70 1.66
N GLY A 231 6.47 -23.88 2.91
CA GLY A 231 7.31 -24.45 3.96
C GLY A 231 8.10 -23.37 4.68
N GLN A 232 9.29 -23.71 5.18
CA GLN A 232 10.13 -22.77 5.92
C GLN A 232 10.81 -21.78 4.97
N CYS A 233 10.58 -20.49 5.19
CA CYS A 233 11.25 -19.42 4.45
C CYS A 233 12.56 -18.99 5.16
N PRO A 234 13.63 -18.62 4.43
CA PRO A 234 14.88 -18.16 5.04
C PRO A 234 14.70 -17.01 6.05
N PHE A 235 13.76 -16.08 5.80
CA PHE A 235 13.48 -14.97 6.72
C PHE A 235 12.91 -15.43 8.08
N GLU A 236 12.26 -16.60 8.16
CA GLU A 236 11.72 -17.09 9.44
C GLU A 236 12.84 -17.51 10.41
N LEU A 237 13.99 -17.95 9.88
CA LEU A 237 15.19 -18.20 10.69
C LEU A 237 15.79 -16.89 11.19
N ARG A 238 15.69 -15.82 10.39
CA ARG A 238 16.13 -14.48 10.76
C ARG A 238 15.23 -13.85 11.82
N HIS A 239 13.93 -14.18 11.82
CA HIS A 239 12.98 -13.75 12.85
C HIS A 239 13.36 -14.19 14.27
N ALA A 240 14.19 -15.24 14.41
CA ALA A 240 14.71 -15.65 15.71
C ALA A 240 15.60 -14.58 16.37
N PHE A 241 16.24 -13.71 15.58
CA PHE A 241 17.05 -12.58 16.05
C PHE A 241 16.22 -11.33 16.35
N THR A 242 14.93 -11.36 15.99
CA THR A 242 14.03 -10.21 16.06
C THR A 242 12.68 -10.60 16.66
N SER A 243 12.67 -11.56 17.59
CA SER A 243 11.45 -12.19 18.12
C SER A 243 10.50 -11.23 18.84
N ALA A 244 11.00 -10.07 19.26
CA ALA A 244 10.22 -9.01 19.91
C ALA A 244 10.73 -7.63 19.46
N PRO A 245 9.90 -6.57 19.63
CA PRO A 245 10.36 -5.19 19.57
C PRO A 245 11.51 -4.94 20.55
N LEU A 246 12.37 -3.98 20.23
CA LEU A 246 13.48 -3.58 21.11
C LEU A 246 12.95 -3.02 22.44
N SER A 247 13.61 -3.37 23.54
CA SER A 247 13.27 -2.92 24.89
C SER A 247 13.99 -1.63 25.29
N ASP A 248 15.15 -1.34 24.71
CA ASP A 248 15.87 -0.09 24.93
C ASP A 248 15.20 1.05 24.14
N PRO A 249 14.68 2.09 24.82
CA PRO A 249 14.03 3.21 24.15
C PRO A 249 14.97 4.01 23.25
N ASN A 250 16.29 3.93 23.45
CA ASN A 250 17.31 4.60 22.64
C ASN A 250 17.83 3.73 21.47
N ALA A 251 17.41 2.47 21.39
CA ALA A 251 17.79 1.56 20.32
C ALA A 251 16.71 1.47 19.24
N ILE A 252 17.11 1.42 17.98
CA ILE A 252 16.26 1.48 16.80
C ILE A 252 16.61 0.29 15.92
N ARG A 253 15.62 -0.55 15.61
CA ARG A 253 15.74 -1.59 14.60
C ARG A 253 15.35 -1.03 13.25
N VAL A 254 16.28 -1.07 12.31
CA VAL A 254 16.16 -0.52 10.96
C VAL A 254 16.19 -1.65 9.95
N VAL A 255 15.26 -1.62 9.00
CA VAL A 255 15.24 -2.51 7.84
C VAL A 255 15.43 -1.68 6.57
N SER A 256 16.31 -2.13 5.67
CA SER A 256 16.37 -1.65 4.28
C SER A 256 16.06 -2.81 3.34
N TYR A 257 15.08 -2.65 2.44
CA TYR A 257 14.68 -3.75 1.57
C TYR A 257 14.07 -3.30 0.23
N ASN A 258 14.69 -3.70 -0.88
CA ASN A 258 14.10 -3.64 -2.22
C ASN A 258 13.12 -4.80 -2.41
N LEU A 259 11.84 -4.48 -2.65
CA LEU A 259 10.75 -5.47 -2.70
C LEU A 259 10.53 -6.11 -4.09
N LEU A 260 11.28 -5.70 -5.10
CA LEU A 260 11.07 -6.06 -6.50
C LEU A 260 9.65 -5.68 -6.98
N ALA A 261 9.53 -4.49 -7.59
CA ALA A 261 8.23 -3.96 -8.00
C ALA A 261 7.54 -4.91 -8.98
N ASP A 262 6.23 -5.09 -8.83
CA ASP A 262 5.41 -5.84 -9.78
C ASP A 262 5.47 -5.22 -11.18
N TYR A 263 5.64 -3.90 -11.24
CA TYR A 263 5.93 -3.16 -12.47
C TYR A 263 7.10 -3.74 -13.28
N TYR A 264 8.13 -4.29 -12.64
CA TYR A 264 9.26 -4.95 -13.32
C TYR A 264 9.09 -6.47 -13.41
N ALA A 265 8.40 -7.09 -12.44
CA ALA A 265 8.26 -8.54 -12.32
C ALA A 265 7.17 -9.16 -13.23
N ASP A 266 6.09 -8.44 -13.56
CA ASP A 266 4.94 -8.96 -14.31
C ASP A 266 5.18 -9.04 -15.85
N GLY A 267 6.39 -8.75 -16.31
CA GLY A 267 6.75 -8.77 -17.73
C GLY A 267 7.18 -10.14 -18.27
N GLU A 268 6.94 -10.40 -19.56
CA GLU A 268 7.47 -11.58 -20.26
C GLU A 268 9.01 -11.62 -20.22
N TYR A 269 9.66 -10.46 -20.37
CA TYR A 269 11.12 -10.34 -20.26
C TYR A 269 11.62 -10.74 -18.88
N ALA A 270 10.96 -10.29 -17.81
CA ALA A 270 11.34 -10.66 -16.45
C ALA A 270 11.20 -12.17 -16.24
N ARG A 271 10.04 -12.75 -16.61
CA ARG A 271 9.77 -14.18 -16.43
C ARG A 271 10.64 -15.11 -17.30
N LYS A 272 11.07 -14.68 -18.49
CA LYS A 272 11.84 -15.52 -19.42
C LYS A 272 13.34 -15.25 -19.43
N THR A 273 13.77 -14.06 -19.02
CA THR A 273 15.18 -13.64 -19.12
C THR A 273 15.80 -13.40 -17.76
N LEU A 274 15.16 -12.60 -16.90
CA LEU A 274 15.72 -12.22 -15.59
C LEU A 274 15.55 -13.33 -14.56
N PHE A 275 14.36 -13.95 -14.54
CA PHE A 275 13.92 -14.92 -13.54
C PHE A 275 13.38 -16.24 -14.14
N PRO A 276 14.02 -16.84 -15.16
CA PRO A 276 13.51 -18.07 -15.81
C PRO A 276 13.48 -19.29 -14.88
N TYR A 277 14.25 -19.26 -13.80
CA TYR A 277 14.32 -20.28 -12.75
C TYR A 277 13.17 -20.17 -11.74
N CYS A 278 12.57 -18.99 -11.58
CA CYS A 278 11.51 -18.77 -10.59
C CYS A 278 10.18 -19.32 -11.10
N ALA A 279 9.49 -20.10 -10.26
CA ALA A 279 8.18 -20.64 -10.59
C ALA A 279 7.19 -19.51 -10.85
N SER A 280 6.39 -19.60 -11.94
CA SER A 280 5.53 -18.49 -12.37
C SER A 280 4.53 -18.04 -11.30
N HIS A 281 4.05 -18.95 -10.46
CA HIS A 281 3.15 -18.61 -9.35
C HIS A 281 3.86 -17.87 -8.20
N ALA A 282 5.17 -18.05 -8.04
CA ALA A 282 5.96 -17.36 -7.02
C ALA A 282 6.40 -15.96 -7.48
N MET A 283 6.35 -15.68 -8.78
CA MET A 283 6.50 -14.32 -9.32
C MET A 283 5.23 -13.47 -9.20
N ASP A 284 4.06 -14.10 -9.09
CA ASP A 284 2.77 -13.42 -8.94
C ASP A 284 2.76 -12.56 -7.66
N ILE A 285 2.37 -11.30 -7.78
CA ILE A 285 2.35 -10.36 -6.66
C ILE A 285 1.44 -10.82 -5.51
N ASP A 286 0.32 -11.50 -5.81
CA ASP A 286 -0.56 -12.04 -4.77
C ASP A 286 0.16 -13.13 -3.94
N TYR A 287 1.19 -13.78 -4.50
CA TYR A 287 2.06 -14.71 -3.78
C TYR A 287 3.17 -13.97 -3.03
N ARG A 288 3.97 -13.15 -3.73
CA ARG A 288 5.14 -12.45 -3.16
C ARG A 288 4.78 -11.59 -1.97
N LYS A 289 3.65 -10.88 -2.04
CA LYS A 289 3.22 -9.98 -0.97
C LYS A 289 2.93 -10.67 0.35
N GLN A 290 2.41 -11.89 0.32
CA GLN A 290 2.21 -12.67 1.53
C GLN A 290 3.57 -12.92 2.22
N LEU A 291 4.61 -13.27 1.44
CA LEU A 291 5.95 -13.52 1.94
C LEU A 291 6.61 -12.26 2.47
N PHE A 292 6.71 -11.18 1.70
CA PHE A 292 7.41 -9.98 2.18
C PHE A 292 6.65 -9.30 3.34
N ILE A 293 5.31 -9.37 3.40
CA ILE A 293 4.57 -8.85 4.55
C ILE A 293 4.90 -9.66 5.80
N LYS A 294 4.86 -11.00 5.71
CA LYS A 294 5.24 -11.87 6.83
C LYS A 294 6.69 -11.63 7.27
N GLU A 295 7.59 -11.46 6.31
CA GLU A 295 8.99 -11.13 6.54
C GLU A 295 9.14 -9.81 7.31
N LEU A 296 8.54 -8.72 6.83
CA LEU A 296 8.62 -7.40 7.44
C LEU A 296 8.03 -7.38 8.87
N LEU A 297 6.89 -8.05 9.07
CA LEU A 297 6.24 -8.12 10.39
C LEU A 297 7.09 -8.86 11.42
N GLY A 298 7.71 -9.98 11.04
CA GLY A 298 8.54 -10.77 11.95
C GLY A 298 9.87 -10.12 12.32
N TYR A 299 10.30 -9.07 11.59
CA TYR A 299 11.46 -8.27 12.00
C TYR A 299 11.18 -7.38 13.21
N ASN A 300 9.91 -7.13 13.58
CA ASN A 300 9.57 -6.25 14.70
C ASN A 300 10.35 -4.92 14.69
N ALA A 301 10.53 -4.35 13.49
CA ALA A 301 11.36 -3.18 13.28
C ALA A 301 10.75 -1.91 13.86
N ASP A 302 11.52 -0.84 13.89
CA ASP A 302 11.08 0.50 14.24
C ASP A 302 11.02 1.40 13.00
N LEU A 303 11.91 1.15 12.04
CA LEU A 303 11.98 1.81 10.74
C LEU A 303 12.07 0.77 9.61
N LEU A 304 11.22 0.89 8.59
CA LEU A 304 11.28 0.12 7.35
C LEU A 304 11.52 1.07 6.18
N CYS A 305 12.71 1.06 5.61
CA CYS A 305 13.08 1.80 4.41
C CYS A 305 13.00 0.87 3.21
N LEU A 306 12.00 1.05 2.35
CA LEU A 306 11.69 0.13 1.27
C LEU A 306 11.93 0.79 -0.09
N GLN A 307 12.39 0.00 -1.05
CA GLN A 307 12.58 0.40 -2.44
C GLN A 307 11.73 -0.49 -3.36
N GLU A 308 11.44 0.01 -4.57
CA GLU A 308 10.58 -0.68 -5.55
C GLU A 308 9.21 -1.07 -5.00
N VAL A 309 8.61 -0.15 -4.24
CA VAL A 309 7.26 -0.35 -3.73
C VAL A 309 6.26 0.19 -4.75
N ASP A 310 5.45 -0.67 -5.37
CA ASP A 310 4.33 -0.19 -6.19
C ASP A 310 3.37 0.63 -5.31
N VAL A 311 2.87 1.76 -5.82
CA VAL A 311 1.92 2.63 -5.09
C VAL A 311 0.69 1.85 -4.63
N LYS A 312 0.22 0.91 -5.46
CA LYS A 312 -0.91 0.04 -5.09
C LYS A 312 -0.55 -0.92 -3.95
N ILE A 313 0.65 -1.47 -3.93
CA ILE A 313 1.11 -2.35 -2.85
C ILE A 313 1.26 -1.56 -1.56
N PHE A 314 1.73 -0.31 -1.64
CA PHE A 314 1.70 0.59 -0.48
C PHE A 314 0.27 0.81 0.04
N ASP A 315 -0.63 1.29 -0.81
CA ASP A 315 -1.99 1.71 -0.42
C ASP A 315 -2.90 0.56 0.03
N TYR A 316 -2.80 -0.59 -0.64
CA TYR A 316 -3.78 -1.68 -0.52
C TYR A 316 -3.26 -2.88 0.27
N ASP A 317 -1.95 -3.01 0.47
CA ASP A 317 -1.34 -4.18 1.09
C ASP A 317 -0.49 -3.82 2.31
N LEU A 318 0.57 -3.02 2.14
CA LEU A 318 1.50 -2.67 3.23
C LEU A 318 0.82 -1.77 4.28
N SER A 319 0.28 -0.62 3.91
CA SER A 319 -0.30 0.33 4.86
C SER A 319 -1.50 -0.27 5.61
N PRO A 320 -2.46 -0.97 4.97
CA PRO A 320 -3.55 -1.59 5.68
C PRO A 320 -3.14 -2.65 6.71
N VAL A 321 -1.97 -3.28 6.55
CA VAL A 321 -1.47 -4.31 7.47
C VAL A 321 -0.55 -3.70 8.53
N LEU A 322 0.45 -2.91 8.13
CA LEU A 322 1.48 -2.35 9.01
C LEU A 322 0.94 -1.28 9.95
N GLU A 323 -0.05 -0.49 9.53
CA GLU A 323 -0.57 0.61 10.35
C GLU A 323 -1.58 0.14 11.41
N GLN A 324 -2.10 -1.08 11.30
CA GLN A 324 -3.02 -1.64 12.29
C GLN A 324 -2.30 -2.06 13.57
N LEU A 325 -3.04 -2.07 14.68
CA LEU A 325 -2.57 -2.67 15.93
C LEU A 325 -2.37 -4.19 15.73
N PRO A 326 -1.33 -4.78 16.34
CA PRO A 326 -0.37 -4.17 17.28
C PRO A 326 0.86 -3.51 16.63
N HIS A 327 0.99 -3.54 15.31
CA HIS A 327 2.19 -3.07 14.61
C HIS A 327 2.32 -1.54 14.66
N HIS A 328 1.22 -0.82 14.44
CA HIS A 328 1.09 0.62 14.66
C HIS A 328 2.16 1.47 13.96
N PHE A 329 2.48 1.13 12.70
CA PHE A 329 3.30 1.98 11.86
C PHE A 329 2.50 3.15 11.27
N ARG A 330 3.24 4.10 10.69
CA ARG A 330 2.74 5.09 9.73
C ARG A 330 3.65 5.04 8.51
N GLY A 331 3.05 4.95 7.33
CA GLY A 331 3.75 4.90 6.05
C GLY A 331 3.85 6.27 5.38
N ILE A 332 4.94 6.49 4.66
CA ILE A 332 5.13 7.60 3.72
C ILE A 332 5.58 7.01 2.40
N MET A 333 4.82 7.26 1.34
CA MET A 333 5.13 6.83 -0.03
C MET A 333 5.70 8.00 -0.84
N THR A 334 6.82 7.76 -1.52
CA THR A 334 7.46 8.73 -2.41
C THR A 334 7.71 8.07 -3.77
N PRO A 335 6.80 8.23 -4.75
CA PRO A 335 6.95 7.68 -6.10
C PRO A 335 8.18 8.22 -6.84
N LYS A 336 8.78 7.45 -7.75
CA LYS A 336 9.87 7.95 -8.62
C LYS A 336 9.32 8.78 -9.77
N GLY A 337 9.06 10.07 -9.53
CA GLY A 337 8.44 10.96 -10.51
C GLY A 337 7.02 10.50 -10.85
N SER A 338 6.76 10.20 -12.13
CA SER A 338 5.47 9.66 -12.58
C SER A 338 5.38 8.12 -12.60
N CYS A 339 6.41 7.43 -12.07
CA CYS A 339 6.44 5.97 -12.01
C CYS A 339 5.36 5.42 -11.06
N ALA A 340 4.90 4.19 -11.34
CA ALA A 340 3.95 3.49 -10.48
C ALA A 340 4.60 2.82 -9.26
N GLU A 341 5.92 2.93 -9.11
CA GLU A 341 6.69 2.50 -7.94
C GLU A 341 7.55 3.63 -7.37
N GLY A 342 8.08 3.41 -6.17
CA GLY A 342 9.10 4.26 -5.59
C GLY A 342 9.59 3.78 -4.24
N LEU A 343 9.76 4.74 -3.34
CA LEU A 343 10.32 4.53 -2.00
C LEU A 343 9.20 4.58 -0.97
N ALA A 344 9.30 3.75 0.06
CA ALA A 344 8.42 3.87 1.22
C ALA A 344 9.23 3.90 2.51
N LEU A 345 8.82 4.75 3.44
CA LEU A 345 9.27 4.72 4.83
C LEU A 345 8.08 4.35 5.71
N PHE A 346 8.22 3.30 6.50
CA PHE A 346 7.33 3.07 7.62
C PHE A 346 8.09 3.30 8.93
N TYR A 347 7.53 4.11 9.82
CA TYR A 347 8.05 4.30 11.18
C TYR A 347 7.00 3.89 12.21
N ARG A 348 7.44 3.30 13.32
CA ARG A 348 6.55 2.88 14.40
C ARG A 348 6.02 4.10 15.15
N ALA A 349 4.73 4.41 15.02
CA ALA A 349 4.10 5.62 15.58
C ALA A 349 4.09 5.64 17.11
N SER A 350 4.20 4.48 17.76
CA SER A 350 4.37 4.41 19.21
C SER A 350 5.76 4.82 19.70
N ARG A 351 6.73 5.02 18.80
CA ARG A 351 8.13 5.34 19.12
C ARG A 351 8.63 6.64 18.50
N PHE A 352 8.02 7.07 17.41
CA PHE A 352 8.43 8.28 16.70
C PHE A 352 7.27 9.22 16.44
N GLU A 353 7.59 10.50 16.53
CA GLU A 353 6.81 11.59 15.97
C GLU A 353 7.49 12.04 14.66
N LEU A 354 6.74 12.10 13.57
CA LEU A 354 7.22 12.69 12.31
C LEU A 354 7.15 14.21 12.40
N LEU A 355 8.30 14.87 12.26
CA LEU A 355 8.39 16.33 12.28
C LEU A 355 8.31 16.90 10.86
N ASN A 356 9.07 16.33 9.93
CA ASN A 356 9.12 16.78 8.55
C ASN A 356 9.36 15.62 7.59
N ASN A 357 8.80 15.71 6.39
CA ASN A 357 9.12 14.83 5.26
C ASN A 357 9.54 15.69 4.06
N PHE A 358 10.55 15.23 3.33
CA PHE A 358 11.05 15.86 2.11
C PHE A 358 11.23 14.81 1.02
N ASP A 359 10.66 15.11 -0.14
CA ASP A 359 10.79 14.29 -1.33
C ASP A 359 11.60 15.05 -2.37
N LEU A 360 12.73 14.49 -2.78
CA LEU A 360 13.62 15.11 -3.76
C LEU A 360 13.75 14.22 -5.00
N HIS A 361 13.12 14.63 -6.10
CA HIS A 361 13.39 14.06 -7.43
C HIS A 361 14.63 14.73 -8.00
N LEU A 362 15.76 14.02 -8.03
CA LEU A 362 17.06 14.60 -8.38
C LEU A 362 17.06 15.21 -9.78
N GLY A 363 16.52 14.50 -10.77
CA GLY A 363 16.56 14.93 -12.17
C GLY A 363 15.94 16.31 -12.39
N ASP A 364 14.79 16.57 -11.76
CA ASP A 364 14.05 17.83 -11.86
C ASP A 364 14.72 18.98 -11.11
N ASN A 365 15.54 18.66 -10.11
CA ASN A 365 16.04 19.62 -9.12
C ASN A 365 17.52 19.96 -9.25
N ILE A 366 18.35 19.10 -9.87
CA ILE A 366 19.80 19.29 -10.02
C ILE A 366 20.15 20.64 -10.66
N SER A 367 19.41 21.03 -11.69
CA SER A 367 19.70 22.25 -12.46
C SER A 367 19.07 23.52 -11.89
N SER A 368 18.14 23.39 -10.94
CA SER A 368 17.27 24.47 -10.46
C SER A 368 17.52 24.86 -9.00
N LEU A 369 17.88 23.91 -8.13
CA LEU A 369 18.10 24.20 -6.71
C LEU A 369 19.43 24.94 -6.46
N PRO A 370 19.41 26.12 -5.80
CA PRO A 370 20.62 26.91 -5.58
C PRO A 370 21.73 26.18 -4.80
N ILE A 371 21.35 25.30 -3.86
CA ILE A 371 22.29 24.51 -3.06
C ILE A 371 23.16 23.56 -3.92
N PHE A 372 22.68 23.19 -5.12
CA PHE A 372 23.40 22.32 -6.05
C PHE A 372 24.30 23.06 -7.02
N ALA A 373 24.20 24.40 -7.09
CA ALA A 373 24.89 25.21 -8.08
C ALA A 373 26.41 24.96 -8.10
N SER A 374 27.04 24.75 -6.94
CA SER A 374 28.49 24.49 -6.84
C SER A 374 28.91 23.24 -7.62
N LEU A 375 28.23 22.11 -7.41
CA LEU A 375 28.53 20.86 -8.09
C LEU A 375 28.01 20.87 -9.53
N TRP A 376 26.79 21.38 -9.74
CA TRP A 376 26.17 21.47 -11.06
C TRP A 376 27.01 22.28 -12.06
N ASN A 377 27.56 23.43 -11.63
CA ASN A 377 28.40 24.26 -12.48
C ASN A 377 29.68 23.56 -12.95
N LYS A 378 30.17 22.54 -12.24
CA LYS A 378 31.34 21.76 -12.66
C LYS A 378 31.01 20.75 -13.76
N ILE A 379 29.78 20.24 -13.81
CA ILE A 379 29.42 19.12 -14.71
C ILE A 379 28.52 19.53 -15.88
N LYS A 380 27.76 20.62 -15.76
CA LYS A 380 26.73 21.02 -16.75
C LYS A 380 27.25 21.27 -18.17
N HIS A 381 28.55 21.47 -18.34
CA HIS A 381 29.20 21.68 -19.63
C HIS A 381 29.35 20.38 -20.44
N ASN A 382 29.29 19.21 -19.79
CA ASN A 382 29.14 17.94 -20.49
C ASN A 382 27.64 17.72 -20.75
N GLU A 383 27.17 18.10 -21.95
CA GLU A 383 25.74 18.09 -22.30
C GLU A 383 25.11 16.68 -22.25
N GLN A 384 25.87 15.64 -22.62
CA GLN A 384 25.37 14.26 -22.59
C GLN A 384 25.16 13.78 -21.16
N LEU A 385 26.15 13.99 -20.28
CA LEU A 385 26.07 13.72 -18.86
C LEU A 385 24.91 14.51 -18.22
N ALA A 386 24.87 15.82 -18.45
CA ALA A 386 23.86 16.73 -17.93
C ALA A 386 22.44 16.29 -18.31
N LYS A 387 22.25 15.89 -19.58
CA LYS A 387 20.98 15.34 -20.05
C LYS A 387 20.66 14.02 -19.36
N ARG A 388 21.60 13.06 -19.36
CA ARG A 388 21.38 11.72 -18.80
C ARG A 388 20.99 11.77 -17.33
N ILE A 389 21.71 12.54 -16.51
CA ILE A 389 21.44 12.64 -15.06
C ILE A 389 20.11 13.35 -14.78
N CYS A 390 19.79 14.43 -15.51
CA CYS A 390 18.54 15.17 -15.32
C CYS A 390 17.30 14.40 -15.83
N GLU A 391 17.46 13.51 -16.80
CA GLU A 391 16.39 12.63 -17.30
C GLU A 391 16.18 11.38 -16.44
N ARG A 392 16.85 11.23 -15.28
CA ARG A 392 16.57 10.13 -14.34
C ARG A 392 15.54 10.56 -13.30
N SER A 393 14.59 9.68 -13.03
CA SER A 393 13.59 9.81 -11.96
C SER A 393 14.11 9.38 -10.57
N THR A 394 15.44 9.29 -10.40
CA THR A 394 16.04 8.93 -9.11
C THR A 394 15.57 9.88 -8.02
N THR A 395 15.12 9.30 -6.92
CA THR A 395 14.45 10.02 -5.86
C THR A 395 15.16 9.76 -4.53
N LEU A 396 15.22 10.78 -3.69
CA LEU A 396 15.64 10.72 -2.30
C LEU A 396 14.41 11.03 -1.44
N GLN A 397 14.05 10.11 -0.56
CA GLN A 397 13.05 10.31 0.49
C GLN A 397 13.80 10.63 1.79
N LEU A 398 13.39 11.67 2.50
CA LEU A 398 14.04 12.12 3.72
C LEU A 398 12.98 12.48 4.78
N SER A 399 13.05 11.87 5.95
CA SER A 399 12.11 12.14 7.04
C SER A 399 12.84 12.42 8.34
N LEU A 400 12.48 13.53 8.99
CA LEU A 400 12.97 13.88 10.32
C LEU A 400 11.99 13.34 11.36
N LEU A 401 12.49 12.43 12.20
CA LEU A 401 11.72 11.77 13.26
C LEU A 401 12.26 12.18 14.63
N LYS A 402 11.38 12.47 15.58
CA LYS A 402 11.73 12.61 17.01
C LYS A 402 11.37 11.33 17.75
N LEU A 403 12.31 10.79 18.53
CA LEU A 403 12.01 9.67 19.41
C LEU A 403 11.10 10.16 20.55
N THR A 404 9.94 9.53 20.71
CA THR A 404 8.96 9.90 21.74
C THR A 404 9.58 9.86 23.14
N ASN A 405 9.25 10.85 23.98
CA ASN A 405 9.75 10.97 25.36
C ASN A 405 11.28 11.13 25.47
N SER A 406 11.95 11.61 24.43
CA SER A 406 13.39 11.90 24.43
C SER A 406 13.70 13.19 23.68
N GLU A 407 14.91 13.69 23.81
CA GLU A 407 15.46 14.78 22.99
C GLU A 407 16.34 14.26 21.84
N ARG A 408 16.07 13.03 21.38
CA ARG A 408 16.79 12.40 20.27
C ARG A 408 15.98 12.48 18.98
N TYR A 409 16.69 12.74 17.89
CA TYR A 409 16.16 12.95 16.55
C TYR A 409 16.90 12.06 15.57
N VAL A 410 16.20 11.55 14.57
CA VAL A 410 16.80 10.77 13.50
C VAL A 410 16.37 11.35 12.18
N LEU A 411 17.34 11.70 11.35
CA LEU A 411 17.11 12.02 9.95
C LEU A 411 17.27 10.72 9.16
N VAL A 412 16.17 10.22 8.60
CA VAL A 412 16.13 8.96 7.84
C VAL A 412 16.07 9.28 6.36
N ALA A 413 17.14 8.94 5.64
CA ALA A 413 17.22 8.98 4.19
C ALA A 413 16.97 7.59 3.62
N ASN A 414 16.21 7.53 2.53
CA ASN A 414 15.95 6.34 1.74
C ASN A 414 16.12 6.68 0.25
N THR A 415 16.80 5.83 -0.53
CA THR A 415 16.95 6.04 -1.98
C THR A 415 17.02 4.73 -2.76
N HIS A 416 16.87 4.84 -4.07
CA HIS A 416 17.17 3.79 -5.03
C HIS A 416 17.87 4.45 -6.23
N LEU A 417 19.20 4.29 -6.31
CA LEU A 417 20.06 4.91 -7.31
C LEU A 417 19.97 4.22 -8.68
N TYR A 418 20.49 4.88 -9.73
CA TYR A 418 20.39 4.40 -11.10
C TYR A 418 21.09 3.05 -11.33
N PHE A 419 20.36 2.08 -11.91
CA PHE A 419 20.78 0.68 -12.02
C PHE A 419 21.81 0.36 -13.11
N HIS A 420 21.97 1.21 -14.13
CA HIS A 420 22.67 0.79 -15.36
C HIS A 420 24.16 0.53 -15.12
N PRO A 421 24.75 -0.58 -15.63
CA PRO A 421 26.10 -1.01 -15.25
C PRO A 421 27.21 -0.02 -15.62
N ASP A 422 27.08 0.75 -16.71
CA ASP A 422 28.09 1.73 -17.14
C ASP A 422 28.08 3.06 -16.35
N ALA A 423 27.23 3.19 -15.34
CA ALA A 423 26.80 4.48 -14.81
C ALA A 423 27.33 4.80 -13.39
N ASP A 424 28.51 4.30 -13.01
CA ASP A 424 29.10 4.57 -11.69
C ASP A 424 29.28 6.09 -11.46
N HIS A 425 29.79 6.83 -12.44
CA HIS A 425 29.86 8.30 -12.37
C HIS A 425 28.49 8.96 -12.14
N ILE A 426 27.41 8.45 -12.75
CA ILE A 426 26.04 8.98 -12.53
C ILE A 426 25.61 8.71 -11.10
N ARG A 427 25.74 7.46 -10.61
CA ARG A 427 25.37 7.12 -9.22
C ARG A 427 26.17 7.92 -8.21
N LEU A 428 27.47 8.13 -8.48
CA LEU A 428 28.34 8.93 -7.62
C LEU A 428 27.91 10.41 -7.58
N LEU A 429 27.50 11.00 -8.70
CA LEU A 429 26.89 12.33 -8.71
C LEU A 429 25.54 12.36 -7.99
N GLN A 430 24.69 11.35 -8.19
CA GLN A 430 23.37 11.27 -7.55
C GLN A 430 23.49 11.24 -6.02
N ILE A 431 24.38 10.42 -5.48
CA ILE A 431 24.63 10.41 -4.04
C ILE A 431 25.29 11.72 -3.57
N GLY A 432 26.16 12.33 -4.38
CA GLY A 432 26.76 13.63 -4.10
C GLY A 432 25.72 14.74 -3.94
N PHE A 433 24.80 14.88 -4.90
CA PHE A 433 23.68 15.83 -4.79
C PHE A 433 22.75 15.48 -3.62
N SER A 434 22.49 14.19 -3.38
CA SER A 434 21.69 13.75 -2.24
C SER A 434 22.32 14.17 -0.91
N LEU A 435 23.63 13.98 -0.73
CA LEU A 435 24.35 14.36 0.49
C LEU A 435 24.39 15.88 0.71
N ILE A 436 24.49 16.68 -0.36
CA ILE A 436 24.36 18.15 -0.27
C ILE A 436 22.96 18.53 0.27
N PHE A 437 21.91 17.88 -0.22
CA PHE A 437 20.55 18.12 0.26
C PHE A 437 20.37 17.64 1.71
N VAL A 438 20.86 16.45 2.05
CA VAL A 438 20.83 15.92 3.41
C VAL A 438 21.56 16.85 4.38
N GLU A 439 22.76 17.32 4.05
CA GLU A 439 23.49 18.30 4.88
C GLU A 439 22.70 19.59 5.08
N HIS A 440 22.06 20.10 4.02
CA HIS A 440 21.24 21.29 4.09
C HIS A 440 20.05 21.13 5.03
N ILE A 441 19.32 20.01 4.94
CA ILE A 441 18.18 19.70 5.81
C ILE A 441 18.63 19.40 7.24
N TYR A 442 19.72 18.66 7.43
CA TYR A 442 20.28 18.35 8.74
C TYR A 442 20.63 19.63 9.52
N LYS A 443 21.29 20.59 8.85
CA LYS A 443 21.61 21.90 9.46
C LYS A 443 20.37 22.75 9.74
N GLN A 444 19.31 22.62 8.94
CA GLN A 444 18.03 23.28 9.22
C GLN A 444 17.35 22.68 10.45
N ALA A 445 17.25 21.34 10.51
CA ALA A 445 16.65 20.63 11.64
C ALA A 445 17.29 21.01 12.99
N ILE A 446 18.64 21.10 13.05
CA ILE A 446 19.35 21.55 14.25
C ILE A 446 18.88 22.94 14.70
N LYS A 447 18.72 23.87 13.76
CA LYS A 447 18.33 25.26 14.05
C LYS A 447 16.86 25.36 14.42
N GLU A 448 15.97 24.75 13.65
CA GLU A 448 14.52 24.85 13.82
C GLU A 448 14.03 24.18 15.11
N HIS A 449 14.66 23.07 15.49
CA HIS A 449 14.33 22.33 16.70
C HIS A 449 15.25 22.65 17.90
N ASN A 450 16.13 23.64 17.78
CA ASN A 450 17.07 24.06 18.84
C ASN A 450 17.86 22.88 19.45
N ILE A 451 18.40 22.01 18.60
CA ILE A 451 19.14 20.83 19.04
C ILE A 451 20.53 21.27 19.53
N GLU A 452 20.69 21.39 20.85
CA GLU A 452 21.92 21.90 21.47
C GLU A 452 23.13 20.98 21.27
N ASN A 453 22.92 19.67 21.45
CA ASN A 453 23.96 18.66 21.26
C ASN A 453 23.84 18.05 19.85
N PRO A 454 24.82 18.21 18.95
CA PRO A 454 24.76 17.63 17.60
C PRO A 454 24.69 16.09 17.60
N HIS A 455 25.08 15.42 18.70
CA HIS A 455 24.92 13.97 18.85
C HIS A 455 23.48 13.53 19.18
N ASN A 456 22.58 14.48 19.44
CA ASN A 456 21.15 14.18 19.63
C ASN A 456 20.40 14.02 18.30
N ILE A 457 20.99 14.41 17.17
CA ILE A 457 20.45 14.12 15.85
C ILE A 457 21.39 13.15 15.12
N GLY A 458 20.87 12.01 14.67
CA GLY A 458 21.65 11.02 13.94
C GLY A 458 21.13 10.84 12.52
N LEU A 459 22.04 10.66 11.55
CA LEU A 459 21.68 10.32 10.18
C LEU A 459 21.67 8.79 9.97
N LEU A 460 20.58 8.28 9.40
CA LEU A 460 20.48 6.95 8.79
C LEU A 460 20.25 7.12 7.29
N PHE A 461 21.00 6.43 6.46
CA PHE A 461 20.86 6.45 5.02
C PHE A 461 20.75 5.01 4.49
N CYS A 462 19.51 4.61 4.25
CA CYS A 462 19.14 3.31 3.69
C CYS A 462 18.95 3.40 2.18
N GLY A 463 19.05 2.28 1.50
CA GLY A 463 18.70 2.22 0.09
C GLY A 463 19.33 1.06 -0.66
N ASP A 464 18.85 0.94 -1.90
CA ASP A 464 19.53 0.23 -2.97
C ASP A 464 20.41 1.24 -3.71
N PHE A 465 21.71 1.12 -3.54
CA PHE A 465 22.66 2.06 -4.12
C PHE A 465 23.12 1.62 -5.52
N ASN A 466 22.73 0.44 -5.99
CA ASN A 466 23.20 -0.16 -7.24
C ASN A 466 24.74 -0.06 -7.38
N SER A 467 25.47 -0.20 -6.28
CA SER A 467 26.90 0.09 -6.21
C SER A 467 27.59 -0.88 -5.23
N VAL A 468 28.65 -1.53 -5.72
CA VAL A 468 29.42 -2.50 -4.93
C VAL A 468 30.41 -1.80 -4.00
N PRO A 469 30.94 -2.48 -2.96
CA PRO A 469 31.83 -1.86 -1.97
C PRO A 469 33.13 -1.26 -2.55
N GLU A 470 33.57 -1.73 -3.71
CA GLU A 470 34.75 -1.23 -4.41
C GLU A 470 34.51 0.13 -5.11
N CYS A 471 33.25 0.51 -5.32
CA CYS A 471 32.87 1.73 -6.01
C CYS A 471 32.95 2.98 -5.11
N GLY A 472 32.92 4.14 -5.76
CA GLY A 472 33.12 5.44 -5.15
C GLY A 472 32.04 5.82 -4.13
N ILE A 473 30.84 5.25 -4.21
CA ILE A 473 29.78 5.53 -3.23
C ILE A 473 30.18 5.02 -1.85
N TYR A 474 30.64 3.77 -1.76
CA TYR A 474 31.05 3.18 -0.48
C TYR A 474 32.25 3.93 0.10
N LYS A 475 33.21 4.31 -0.76
CA LYS A 475 34.34 5.17 -0.39
C LYS A 475 33.89 6.55 0.10
N LEU A 476 32.98 7.23 -0.59
CA LEU A 476 32.45 8.54 -0.18
C LEU A 476 31.76 8.47 1.18
N MET A 477 30.96 7.43 1.41
CA MET A 477 30.25 7.25 2.68
C MET A 477 31.23 6.94 3.81
N THR A 478 32.18 6.03 3.63
CA THR A 478 33.06 5.54 4.71
C THR A 478 34.35 6.33 4.93
N GLU A 479 34.88 6.99 3.89
CA GLU A 479 36.11 7.78 3.93
C GLU A 479 35.86 9.28 3.74
N GLN A 480 34.60 9.70 3.55
CA GLN A 480 34.16 11.09 3.43
C GLN A 480 34.70 11.85 2.19
N LEU A 481 35.47 11.19 1.32
CA LEU A 481 36.09 11.80 0.15
C LEU A 481 36.20 10.81 -1.01
N VAL A 482 35.82 11.29 -2.20
CA VAL A 482 36.23 10.71 -3.48
C VAL A 482 36.86 11.81 -4.31
N ASP A 483 38.15 11.66 -4.59
CA ASP A 483 38.89 12.62 -5.39
C ASP A 483 38.64 12.44 -6.90
N SER A 484 39.03 13.44 -7.67
CA SER A 484 38.85 13.55 -9.12
C SER A 484 39.64 12.54 -9.95
N SER A 485 40.56 11.77 -9.35
CA SER A 485 41.28 10.70 -10.03
C SER A 485 40.60 9.33 -9.89
N PHE A 486 39.51 9.23 -9.13
CA PHE A 486 38.82 7.98 -8.89
C PHE A 486 38.21 7.40 -10.19
N ILE A 487 38.31 6.08 -10.36
CA ILE A 487 38.05 5.41 -11.65
C ILE A 487 36.58 5.50 -12.09
N ASP A 488 35.64 5.49 -11.15
CA ASP A 488 34.20 5.56 -11.43
C ASP A 488 33.82 6.80 -12.22
N TRP A 489 34.56 7.91 -12.06
CA TRP A 489 34.32 9.14 -12.84
C TRP A 489 34.43 8.94 -14.34
N SER A 490 35.08 7.88 -14.79
CA SER A 490 35.27 7.53 -16.20
C SER A 490 34.63 6.19 -16.57
N SER A 491 33.60 5.73 -15.83
CA SER A 491 32.90 4.47 -16.14
C SER A 491 32.21 4.47 -17.51
N ASN A 492 31.89 5.67 -18.03
CA ASN A 492 31.54 5.90 -19.43
C ASN A 492 32.44 7.02 -19.99
N VAL A 493 33.11 6.76 -21.10
CA VAL A 493 34.11 7.67 -21.69
C VAL A 493 33.49 8.96 -22.23
N GLU A 494 32.28 8.89 -22.77
CA GLU A 494 31.59 10.05 -23.36
C GLU A 494 31.03 10.99 -22.28
N GLU A 495 30.68 10.41 -21.13
CA GLU A 495 30.06 11.10 -19.99
C GLU A 495 31.04 11.36 -18.84
N ALA A 496 32.34 11.11 -19.07
CA ALA A 496 33.35 11.17 -18.02
C ALA A 496 33.37 12.52 -17.28
N VAL A 497 33.45 12.44 -15.96
CA VAL A 497 33.53 13.60 -15.06
C VAL A 497 35.00 13.92 -14.78
N LYS A 498 35.38 15.19 -14.86
CA LYS A 498 36.77 15.64 -14.64
C LYS A 498 36.83 16.76 -13.64
N ASN A 499 37.90 16.80 -12.83
CA ASN A 499 38.16 17.85 -11.83
C ASN A 499 37.02 18.04 -10.82
N VAL A 500 36.32 16.95 -10.48
CA VAL A 500 35.29 16.92 -9.44
C VAL A 500 35.77 16.03 -8.31
N ASP A 501 35.92 16.62 -7.13
CA ASP A 501 36.02 15.89 -5.88
C ASP A 501 34.66 15.96 -5.19
N LEU A 502 34.22 14.87 -4.58
CA LEU A 502 33.05 14.84 -3.69
C LEU A 502 33.51 14.62 -2.25
N THR A 503 32.90 15.37 -1.34
CA THR A 503 33.10 15.21 0.11
C THR A 503 31.76 15.26 0.82
N GLN A 504 31.69 14.69 2.01
CA GLN A 504 30.50 14.72 2.86
C GLN A 504 30.89 14.84 4.35
N PRO A 505 30.08 15.53 5.19
CA PRO A 505 30.50 15.93 6.53
C PRO A 505 30.27 14.89 7.63
N PHE A 506 29.52 13.83 7.35
CA PHE A 506 29.07 12.84 8.32
C PHE A 506 30.07 11.67 8.45
N ASN A 507 30.34 11.21 9.67
CA ASN A 507 31.17 10.03 9.90
C ASN A 507 30.31 8.77 9.69
N MET A 508 30.16 8.30 8.45
CA MET A 508 29.24 7.20 8.13
C MET A 508 29.96 5.84 8.08
N THR A 509 29.25 4.77 8.45
CA THR A 509 29.68 3.39 8.18
C THR A 509 28.48 2.49 7.92
N SER A 510 28.69 1.30 7.37
CA SER A 510 27.62 0.35 7.04
C SER A 510 27.28 -0.54 8.23
N ALA A 511 26.03 -0.49 8.71
CA ALA A 511 25.56 -1.27 9.86
C ALA A 511 25.62 -2.79 9.63
N CYS A 512 25.49 -3.22 8.36
CA CYS A 512 25.57 -4.63 7.98
C CYS A 512 26.91 -4.98 7.30
N GLY A 513 27.90 -4.08 7.34
CA GLY A 513 29.18 -4.26 6.67
C GLY A 513 29.05 -4.36 5.15
N THR A 514 29.78 -5.30 4.56
CA THR A 514 29.79 -5.60 3.12
C THR A 514 29.51 -7.10 2.91
N PRO A 515 28.24 -7.54 3.00
CA PRO A 515 27.89 -8.93 2.72
C PRO A 515 28.38 -9.36 1.33
N GLU A 516 28.50 -10.67 1.08
CA GLU A 516 28.91 -11.16 -0.26
C GLU A 516 27.90 -10.74 -1.34
N PHE A 517 26.62 -10.83 -1.01
CA PHE A 517 25.53 -10.37 -1.86
C PHE A 517 24.33 -9.91 -1.04
N THR A 518 23.68 -8.87 -1.53
CA THR A 518 22.35 -8.42 -1.09
C THR A 518 21.34 -8.54 -2.22
N ASN A 519 21.78 -8.53 -3.48
CA ASN A 519 21.04 -9.00 -4.66
C ASN A 519 21.64 -10.32 -5.15
N TYR A 520 20.80 -11.31 -5.47
CA TYR A 520 21.27 -12.62 -5.93
C TYR A 520 20.36 -13.24 -7.02
N THR A 521 20.76 -13.07 -8.29
CA THR A 521 20.12 -13.69 -9.45
C THR A 521 21.09 -14.64 -10.17
N THR A 522 20.62 -15.42 -11.15
CA THR A 522 21.52 -16.25 -11.98
C THR A 522 22.44 -15.45 -12.90
N LEU A 523 22.10 -14.18 -13.19
CA LEU A 523 22.86 -13.32 -14.11
C LEU A 523 23.83 -12.40 -13.36
N PHE A 524 23.52 -12.07 -12.11
CA PHE A 524 24.26 -11.10 -11.32
C PHE A 524 24.03 -11.35 -9.82
N ALA A 525 25.08 -11.25 -9.03
CA ALA A 525 25.00 -11.27 -7.57
C ALA A 525 26.06 -10.33 -7.00
N ALA A 526 25.65 -9.40 -6.13
CA ALA A 526 26.56 -8.48 -5.46
C ALA A 526 25.90 -7.80 -4.25
N CYS A 527 26.72 -7.12 -3.44
CA CYS A 527 26.26 -6.22 -2.39
C CYS A 527 25.92 -4.85 -3.00
N LEU A 528 24.63 -4.53 -3.07
CA LEU A 528 24.11 -3.27 -3.62
C LEU A 528 23.41 -2.41 -2.57
N ASP A 529 22.95 -3.04 -1.49
CA ASP A 529 22.11 -2.43 -0.47
C ASP A 529 22.95 -2.10 0.76
N TYR A 530 22.65 -0.97 1.39
CA TYR A 530 23.33 -0.56 2.62
C TYR A 530 22.39 0.12 3.60
N ILE A 531 22.69 -0.04 4.89
CA ILE A 531 22.21 0.82 5.97
C ILE A 531 23.42 1.60 6.46
N PHE A 532 23.67 2.77 5.86
CA PHE A 532 24.70 3.66 6.36
C PHE A 532 24.18 4.40 7.58
N TYR A 533 24.97 4.48 8.64
CA TYR A 533 24.62 5.23 9.85
C TYR A 533 25.74 6.14 10.28
N GLN A 534 25.38 7.24 10.95
CA GLN A 534 26.34 8.17 11.49
C GLN A 534 27.00 7.61 12.76
N ASN A 535 28.24 7.14 12.62
CA ASN A 535 28.97 6.38 13.63
C ASN A 535 29.38 7.17 14.86
N ASP A 536 29.44 8.50 14.81
CA ASP A 536 29.62 9.30 16.02
C ASP A 536 28.30 9.56 16.77
N CYS A 537 27.13 9.23 16.20
CA CYS A 537 25.83 9.30 16.89
C CYS A 537 25.30 7.94 17.34
N PHE A 538 25.56 6.87 16.57
CA PHE A 538 25.06 5.53 16.88
C PHE A 538 26.19 4.51 17.06
N GLU A 539 25.87 3.43 17.76
CA GLU A 539 26.61 2.17 17.74
C GLU A 539 25.73 1.03 17.22
N VAL A 540 26.35 0.04 16.57
CA VAL A 540 25.66 -1.18 16.14
C VAL A 540 25.58 -2.13 17.32
N VAL A 541 24.35 -2.42 17.76
CA VAL A 541 24.06 -3.42 18.78
C VAL A 541 24.04 -4.81 18.16
N GLN A 542 23.43 -4.93 16.98
CA GLN A 542 23.30 -6.19 16.25
C GLN A 542 23.17 -5.92 14.75
N SER A 543 23.73 -6.81 13.94
CA SER A 543 23.36 -6.98 12.53
C SER A 543 22.79 -8.38 12.36
N VAL A 544 21.55 -8.49 11.85
CA VAL A 544 20.89 -9.78 11.68
C VAL A 544 21.54 -10.51 10.51
N PRO A 545 22.03 -11.76 10.69
CA PRO A 545 22.66 -12.51 9.63
C PRO A 545 21.77 -12.60 8.38
N LEU A 546 22.38 -12.46 7.20
CA LEU A 546 21.72 -12.73 5.92
C LEU A 546 21.50 -14.25 5.77
N PRO A 547 20.58 -14.68 4.89
CA PRO A 547 20.51 -16.07 4.46
C PRO A 547 21.86 -16.54 3.92
N THR A 548 22.18 -17.81 4.19
CA THR A 548 23.36 -18.48 3.65
C THR A 548 23.28 -18.60 2.13
N THR A 549 24.44 -18.74 1.48
CA THR A 549 24.54 -18.98 0.04
C THR A 549 23.74 -20.22 -0.38
N GLU A 550 23.75 -21.28 0.45
CA GLU A 550 22.98 -22.50 0.22
C GLU A 550 21.47 -22.22 0.21
N GLN A 551 20.98 -21.36 1.11
CA GLN A 551 19.56 -20.98 1.14
C GLN A 551 19.15 -20.18 -0.09
N LEU A 552 19.99 -19.23 -0.56
CA LEU A 552 19.69 -18.45 -1.75
C LEU A 552 19.76 -19.29 -3.04
N ARG A 553 20.65 -20.30 -3.09
CA ARG A 553 20.83 -21.20 -4.25
C ARG A 553 19.89 -22.41 -4.23
N ALA A 554 19.10 -22.62 -3.18
CA ALA A 554 18.22 -23.78 -3.06
C ALA A 554 17.24 -23.93 -4.24
N HIS A 555 16.89 -22.82 -4.87
CA HIS A 555 16.07 -22.73 -6.08
C HIS A 555 16.82 -22.05 -7.24
N GLU A 556 18.12 -22.34 -7.36
CA GLU A 556 19.08 -21.72 -8.29
C GLU A 556 19.48 -20.28 -7.92
N ALA A 557 18.50 -19.39 -7.71
CA ALA A 557 18.68 -18.02 -7.22
C ALA A 557 17.38 -17.45 -6.62
N ILE A 558 17.34 -16.14 -6.34
CA ILE A 558 16.15 -15.43 -5.85
C ILE A 558 15.67 -14.37 -6.86
N PRO A 559 14.36 -14.08 -6.96
CA PRO A 559 13.25 -14.60 -6.16
C PRO A 559 12.98 -16.08 -6.39
N SER A 560 12.29 -16.70 -5.43
CA SER A 560 11.93 -18.12 -5.46
C SER A 560 10.62 -18.36 -4.72
N ILE A 561 10.19 -19.63 -4.61
CA ILE A 561 9.02 -19.99 -3.82
C ILE A 561 9.17 -19.62 -2.32
N VAL A 562 10.38 -19.42 -1.81
CA VAL A 562 10.63 -19.07 -0.40
C VAL A 562 11.22 -17.67 -0.20
N CYS A 563 11.57 -16.96 -1.28
CA CYS A 563 12.16 -15.61 -1.24
C CYS A 563 11.40 -14.66 -2.19
N PRO A 564 10.75 -13.60 -1.68
CA PRO A 564 9.80 -12.79 -2.46
C PRO A 564 10.42 -11.68 -3.33
N SER A 565 11.74 -11.48 -3.25
CA SER A 565 12.50 -10.47 -3.99
C SER A 565 13.80 -11.08 -4.51
N ASP A 566 14.41 -10.46 -5.51
CA ASP A 566 15.81 -10.72 -5.90
C ASP A 566 16.83 -10.09 -4.94
N HIS A 567 16.36 -9.26 -3.99
CA HIS A 567 17.15 -8.73 -2.89
C HIS A 567 16.88 -9.45 -1.56
N VAL A 568 17.80 -9.25 -0.62
CA VAL A 568 17.72 -9.69 0.78
C VAL A 568 17.60 -8.48 1.68
N ALA A 569 16.59 -8.48 2.57
CA ALA A 569 16.43 -7.41 3.55
C ALA A 569 17.67 -7.26 4.45
N LEU A 570 18.20 -6.05 4.59
CA LEU A 570 19.18 -5.73 5.62
C LEU A 570 18.46 -5.36 6.92
N VAL A 571 18.92 -5.87 8.06
CA VAL A 571 18.31 -5.58 9.37
C VAL A 571 19.41 -5.34 10.40
N ALA A 572 19.35 -4.18 11.05
CA ALA A 572 20.32 -3.81 12.09
C ALA A 572 19.63 -3.14 13.27
N ASP A 573 20.15 -3.41 14.47
CA ASP A 573 19.78 -2.74 15.71
C ASP A 573 20.88 -1.71 16.03
N LEU A 574 20.49 -0.44 16.09
CA LEU A 574 21.39 0.70 16.34
C LEU A 574 20.99 1.38 17.63
N ALA A 575 21.93 1.75 18.50
CA ALA A 575 21.65 2.52 19.71
C ALA A 575 22.32 3.90 19.65
N PHE A 576 21.61 4.94 20.11
CA PHE A 576 22.25 6.25 20.31
C PHE A 576 23.38 6.15 21.32
N LYS A 577 24.56 6.68 20.98
CA LYS A 577 25.68 6.78 21.90
C LYS A 577 25.35 7.75 23.04
N ASN A 578 25.67 7.34 24.25
CA ASN A 578 25.60 8.20 25.43
C ASN A 578 26.87 9.06 25.53
N ILE A 579 26.94 10.10 24.70
CA ILE A 579 28.03 11.06 24.72
C ILE A 579 27.69 12.13 25.75
N ARG A 580 28.44 12.13 26.86
CA ARG A 580 28.31 13.09 27.96
C ARG A 580 28.90 14.45 27.61
#